data_AF-A0A4R1YBS5-F1
#
_entry.id   AF-A0A4R1YBS5-F1
#
_cell.length_a   1.000
_cell.length_b   1.000
_cell.length_c   1.000
_cell.angle_alpha   90.00
_cell.angle_beta   90.00
_cell.angle_gamma   90.00
#
_symmetry.space_group_name_H-M   'P 1'
#
loop_
_entity.id
_entity.type
_entity.pdbx_description
1 polymer ?
#
loop_
_entity_poly.entity_id
_entity_poly.type
_entity_poly.pdbx_seq_one_letter_code
_entity_poly.pdbx_strand_id
1 'polypeptide(L)' 'MVARVGAVEYQGIEGVPVEVKVTVAPGRVVTQIVGLPDKAVAEGRERVYATLHASGLSRPGAFRR' A
#
# COMPACT_ATOMS: atom_id res chain seq x y z
N MET A 1 -11.29 -8.69 8.19
CA MET A 1 -11.97 -7.47 7.71
C MET A 1 -11.18 -6.92 6.53
N VAL A 2 -11.83 -6.49 5.45
CA VAL A 2 -11.17 -5.94 4.26
C VAL A 2 -11.40 -4.42 4.25
N ALA A 3 -10.31 -3.64 4.21
CA ALA A 3 -10.37 -2.20 4.01
C ALA A 3 -10.50 -1.89 2.52
N ARG A 4 -11.30 -0.87 2.18
CA ARG A 4 -11.54 -0.42 0.80
C ARG A 4 -11.28 1.07 0.70
N VAL A 5 -10.59 1.49 -0.36
CA VAL A 5 -10.29 2.89 -0.64
C VAL A 5 -10.49 3.15 -2.13
N GLY A 6 -11.25 4.19 -2.47
CA GLY A 6 -11.36 4.66 -3.84
C GLY A 6 -10.12 5.46 -4.24
N ALA A 7 -9.61 5.21 -5.43
CA ALA A 7 -8.45 5.90 -6.00
C ALA A 7 -8.62 6.09 -7.51
N VAL A 8 -7.62 6.70 -8.14
CA VAL A 8 -7.57 6.93 -9.59
C VAL A 8 -6.22 6.45 -10.10
N GLU A 9 -6.23 5.75 -11.23
CA GLU A 9 -5.04 5.41 -12.02
C GLU A 9 -5.04 6.23 -13.31
N TYR A 10 -3.87 6.60 -13.81
CA TYR A 10 -3.74 7.26 -15.10
C TYR A 10 -3.36 6.27 -16.20
N GLN A 11 -4.16 6.22 -17.26
CA GLN A 11 -3.83 5.54 -18.51
C GLN A 11 -3.54 6.59 -19.58
N GLY A 12 -2.27 6.96 -19.73
CA GLY A 12 -1.88 8.13 -20.52
C GLY A 12 -2.40 9.41 -19.87
N ILE A 13 -3.36 10.08 -20.51
CA ILE A 13 -3.98 11.32 -20.00
C ILE A 13 -5.34 11.09 -19.33
N GLU A 14 -5.88 9.86 -19.41
CA GLU A 14 -7.20 9.53 -18.89
C GLU A 14 -7.10 9.02 -17.45
N GLY A 15 -7.92 9.58 -16.55
CA GLY A 15 -8.05 9.13 -15.18
C GLY A 15 -9.14 8.07 -15.07
N VAL A 16 -8.75 6.85 -14.71
CA VAL A 16 -9.65 5.71 -14.54
C VAL A 16 -9.89 5.48 -13.03
N PRO A 17 -11.15 5.46 -12.57
CA PRO A 17 -11.43 5.17 -11.17
C PRO A 17 -11.08 3.71 -10.86
N VAL A 18 -10.37 3.49 -9.74
CA VAL A 18 -9.97 2.16 -9.27
C VAL A 18 -10.33 1.98 -7.80
N GLU A 19 -10.68 0.76 -7.41
CA GLU A 19 -10.95 0.40 -6.01
C GLU A 19 -9.78 -0.41 -5.45
N VAL A 20 -9.09 0.15 -4.44
CA VAL A 20 -8.02 -0.55 -3.73
C VAL A 20 -8.61 -1.34 -2.58
N LYS A 21 -8.30 -2.63 -2.51
CA LYS A 21 -8.72 -3.54 -1.44
C LYS A 21 -7.49 -4.00 -0.65
N VAL A 22 -7.55 -3.88 0.67
CA VAL A 22 -6.46 -4.27 1.56
C VAL A 22 -6.98 -5.25 2.60
N THR A 23 -6.25 -6.34 2.79
CA THR A 23 -6.49 -7.30 3.87
C THR A 23 -5.21 -7.49 4.67
N VAL A 24 -5.35 -7.65 5.97
CA VAL A 24 -4.24 -7.98 6.88
C VAL A 24 -4.52 -9.36 7.43
N ALA A 25 -3.56 -10.27 7.22
CA ALA A 25 -3.63 -11.65 7.67
C ALA A 25 -2.42 -11.95 8.58
N PRO A 26 -2.56 -12.88 9.56
CA PRO A 26 -1.44 -13.32 10.38
C PRO A 26 -0.40 -14.04 9.53
N GLY A 27 0.87 -13.94 9.93
CA GLY A 27 1.99 -14.63 9.27
C GLY A 27 3.17 -13.72 9.00
N ARG A 28 3.79 -13.88 7.82
CA ARG A 28 4.99 -13.14 7.43
C ARG A 28 4.71 -11.63 7.31
N VAL A 29 5.59 -10.80 7.85
CA VAL A 29 5.55 -9.34 7.70
C VAL A 29 6.00 -8.98 6.29
N VAL A 30 5.07 -9.07 5.35
CA VAL A 30 5.28 -8.70 3.94
C VAL A 30 4.06 -7.95 3.44
N THR A 31 4.28 -7.01 2.54
CA THR A 31 3.20 -6.29 1.87
C THR A 31 3.32 -6.55 0.39
N GLN A 32 2.39 -7.36 -0.12
CA GLN A 32 2.30 -7.71 -1.53
C GLN A 32 1.22 -6.85 -2.18
N ILE A 33 1.55 -6.26 -3.32
CA ILE A 33 0.62 -5.51 -4.16
C ILE A 33 0.36 -6.39 -5.38
N VAL A 34 -0.91 -6.61 -5.70
CA VAL A 34 -1.35 -7.45 -6.82
C VAL A 34 -2.42 -6.72 -7.64
N GLY A 35 -2.48 -7.01 -8.93
CA GLY A 35 -3.49 -6.46 -9.86
C GLY A 35 -3.09 -5.18 -10.57
N LEU A 36 -2.32 -4.29 -9.93
CA LEU A 36 -1.85 -3.03 -10.52
C LEU A 36 -0.32 -3.02 -10.66
N PRO A 37 0.25 -3.39 -11.83
CA PRO A 37 1.68 -3.55 -12.01
C PRO A 37 2.40 -2.20 -12.31
N ASP A 38 2.08 -1.16 -11.55
CA ASP A 38 2.62 0.18 -11.76
C ASP A 38 3.85 0.46 -10.87
N LYS A 39 4.92 0.99 -11.48
CA LYS A 39 6.18 1.29 -10.78
C LYS A 39 6.03 2.39 -9.73
N ALA A 40 5.25 3.43 -10.02
CA ALA A 40 5.00 4.52 -9.09
C ALA A 40 4.24 4.04 -7.86
N VAL A 41 3.37 3.03 -8.00
CA VAL A 41 2.71 2.37 -6.86
C VAL A 41 3.73 1.67 -5.95
N ALA A 42 4.69 0.93 -6.54
CA ALA A 42 5.75 0.27 -5.78
C ALA A 42 6.68 1.28 -5.07
N GLU A 43 7.06 2.37 -5.74
CA GLU A 43 7.86 3.45 -5.14
C GLU A 43 7.09 4.19 -4.04
N GLY A 44 5.79 4.42 -4.25
CA GLY A 44 4.90 5.01 -3.25
C GLY A 44 4.85 4.17 -1.97
N ARG A 45 4.80 2.84 -2.10
CA ARG A 45 4.86 1.91 -0.95
C ARG A 45 6.13 2.14 -0.11
N GLU A 46 7.29 2.24 -0.75
CA GLU A 46 8.55 2.50 -0.04
C GLU A 46 8.57 3.88 0.62
N ARG A 47 8.01 4.90 -0.03
CA ARG A 47 7.90 6.25 0.52
C ARG A 47 7.03 6.29 1.78
N VAL A 48 5.92 5.55 1.79
CA VAL A 48 5.07 5.40 2.98
C VAL A 48 5.84 4.75 4.11
N TYR A 49 6.64 3.70 3.85
CA TYR A 49 7.47 3.09 4.89
C TYR A 49 8.53 4.01 5.44
N ALA A 50 9.23 4.76 4.57
CA ALA A 50 10.21 5.74 5.00
C ALA A 50 9.56 6.81 5.92
N THR A 51 8.35 7.25 5.59
CA THR A 51 7.60 8.24 6.38
C THR A 51 7.17 7.69 7.74
N LEU A 52 6.65 6.46 7.78
CA LEU A 52 6.29 5.81 9.04
C LEU A 52 7.52 5.67 9.95
N HIS A 53 8.64 5.21 9.41
CA HIS A 53 9.89 5.10 10.14
C HIS A 53 10.38 6.46 10.67
N ALA A 54 10.36 7.50 9.83
CA ALA A 54 10.74 8.86 10.22
C ALA A 54 9.82 9.44 11.32
N SER A 55 8.55 9.00 11.36
CA SER A 55 7.56 9.42 12.35
C SER A 55 7.64 8.62 13.66
N GLY A 56 8.64 7.74 13.82
CA GLY A 56 8.77 6.84 14.97
C GLY A 56 7.74 5.71 15.00
N LEU A 57 7.02 5.49 13.90
CA LEU A 57 6.02 4.44 13.78
C LEU A 57 6.64 3.18 13.15
N SER A 58 6.25 2.02 13.69
CA SER A 58 6.66 0.74 13.14
C SER A 58 5.78 0.33 11.97
N ARG A 59 6.34 -0.48 11.07
CA ARG A 59 5.59 -1.10 9.98
C ARG A 59 4.44 -1.98 10.55
N PRO A 60 3.27 -2.08 9.90
CA PRO A 60 2.20 -2.97 10.35
C PRO A 60 2.70 -4.42 10.48
N GLY A 61 2.58 -5.01 11.67
CA GLY A 61 3.11 -6.35 11.99
C GLY A 61 4.53 -6.38 12.57
N ALA A 62 5.26 -5.25 12.61
CA ALA A 62 6.57 -5.14 13.26
C ALA A 62 6.48 -4.70 14.73
N PHE A 63 5.28 -4.46 15.26
CA PHE A 63 5.06 -4.14 16.68
C PHE A 63 5.28 -5.40 17.53
N ARG A 64 6.51 -5.59 17.99
CA ARG A 64 6.78 -6.36 19.21
C ARG A 64 6.94 -5.36 20.34
N ARG A 65 6.20 -5.57 21.44
CA ARG A 65 6.63 -5.07 22.75
C ARG A 65 8.05 -5.56 23.05
#